data_AF-A0A956HB90-F1
#
_entry.id   AF-A0A956HB90-F1
#
_cell.length_a   1.000
_cell.length_b   1.000
_cell.length_c   1.000
_cell.angle_alpha   90.00
_cell.angle_beta   90.00
_cell.angle_gamma   90.00
#
_symmetry.space_group_name_H-M   'P 1'
#
loop_
_entity.id
_entity.type
_entity.pdbx_description
1 polymer ?
#
loop_
_entity_poly.entity_id
_entity_poly.type
_entity_poly.pdbx_seq_one_letter_code
_entity_poly.pdbx_strand_id
1 'polypeptide(L)'
;MTEIAQFFETALRQNRANLLRRAAINTVAKMPADTTLRELLESEAGATIRALTLKELGEALAEVDPGTIPEFARRRRKRPRIVAVSSARSDSDDAESREARIYREIMEAVRDEPMTIGQLAKKIQVDTIELRGYLAWMKKMGKIASSGRARATRYQIPPH
;
A
#
# COMPACT_ATOMS: atom_id res chain seq x y z
N MET A 1 32.84 4.60 23.23
CA MET A 1 31.87 5.56 22.64
C MET A 1 31.61 5.36 21.14
N THR A 2 32.34 4.48 20.45
CA THR A 2 32.18 4.19 19.00
C THR A 2 31.11 3.15 18.67
N GLU A 3 30.80 2.23 19.60
CA GLU A 3 29.80 1.16 19.36
C GLU A 3 28.39 1.71 19.19
N ILE A 4 27.98 2.69 19.99
CA ILE A 4 26.63 3.29 19.93
C ILE A 4 26.43 4.02 18.59
N ALA A 5 27.43 4.74 18.10
CA ALA A 5 27.35 5.42 16.80
C ALA A 5 27.22 4.43 15.64
N GLN A 6 27.94 3.31 15.69
CA GLN A 6 27.84 2.24 14.70
C GLN A 6 26.47 1.55 14.71
N PHE A 7 25.89 1.32 15.89
CA PHE A 7 24.52 0.79 16.00
C PHE A 7 23.48 1.75 15.41
N PHE A 8 23.59 3.05 15.68
CA PHE A 8 22.69 4.07 15.11
C PHE A 8 22.82 4.18 13.60
N GLU A 9 24.03 4.20 13.06
CA GLU A 9 24.26 4.20 11.60
C GLU A 9 23.70 2.94 10.93
N THR A 10 23.86 1.78 11.57
CA THR A 10 23.32 0.52 11.07
C THR A 10 21.79 0.54 11.09
N ALA A 11 21.18 1.06 12.15
CA ALA A 11 19.73 1.22 12.26
C ALA A 11 19.17 2.22 11.24
N LEU A 12 19.85 3.34 11.01
CA LEU A 12 19.50 4.33 9.99
C LEU A 12 19.60 3.75 8.57
N ARG A 13 20.66 2.98 8.29
CA ARG A 13 20.86 2.32 6.99
C ARG A 13 19.80 1.25 6.74
N GLN A 14 19.46 0.46 7.76
CA GLN A 14 18.38 -0.53 7.69
C GLN A 14 17.01 0.13 7.51
N ASN A 15 16.74 1.23 8.23
CA ASN A 15 15.49 1.98 8.09
C ASN A 15 15.35 2.55 6.67
N ARG A 16 16.40 3.17 6.13
CA ARG A 16 16.44 3.68 4.76
C ARG A 16 16.26 2.57 3.72
N ALA A 17 16.90 1.41 3.92
CA ALA A 17 16.73 0.26 3.04
C ALA A 17 15.28 -0.26 3.05
N ASN A 18 14.65 -0.33 4.22
CA ASN A 18 13.25 -0.73 4.35
C ASN A 18 12.29 0.27 3.69
N LEU A 19 12.54 1.57 3.83
CA LEU A 19 11.76 2.61 3.16
C LEU A 19 11.87 2.51 1.63
N LEU A 20 13.10 2.36 1.13
CA LEU A 20 13.33 2.20 -0.31
C LEU A 20 12.67 0.93 -0.85
N ARG A 21 12.72 -0.19 -0.12
CA ARG A 21 12.01 -1.43 -0.51
C ARG A 21 10.51 -1.24 -0.60
N ARG A 22 9.90 -0.58 0.39
CA ARG A 22 8.46 -0.28 0.37
C ARG A 22 8.08 0.64 -0.79
N ALA A 23 8.91 1.64 -1.08
CA ALA A 23 8.71 2.50 -2.24
C ALA A 23 8.80 1.72 -3.55
N ALA A 24 9.76 0.81 -3.70
CA ALA A 24 9.89 -0.05 -4.87
C ALA A 24 8.67 -0.98 -5.06
N ILE A 25 8.19 -1.60 -3.99
CA ILE A 25 6.96 -2.42 -3.98
C ILE A 25 5.75 -1.59 -4.42
N ASN A 26 5.59 -0.39 -3.88
CA ASN A 26 4.49 0.51 -4.25
C ASN A 26 4.57 0.96 -5.70
N THR A 27 5.79 1.19 -6.19
CA THR A 27 6.04 1.54 -7.59
C THR A 27 5.59 0.41 -8.49
N VAL A 28 5.98 -0.85 -8.21
CA VAL A 28 5.54 -2.03 -8.97
C VAL A 28 4.01 -2.19 -8.94
N ALA A 29 3.38 -2.05 -7.77
CA ALA A 29 1.94 -2.25 -7.60
C ALA A 29 1.07 -1.22 -8.33
N LYS A 30 1.55 0.02 -8.46
CA LYS A 30 0.82 1.13 -9.12
C LYS A 30 1.15 1.30 -10.60
N MET A 31 2.01 0.46 -11.16
CA MET A 31 2.40 0.60 -12.55
C MET A 31 1.24 0.26 -13.51
N PRO A 32 1.08 1.02 -14.60
CA PRO A 32 0.17 0.67 -15.68
C PRO A 32 0.44 -0.76 -16.20
N ALA A 33 -0.62 -1.50 -16.54
CA ALA A 33 -0.52 -2.91 -16.96
C ALA A 33 0.25 -3.13 -18.29
N ASP A 34 0.44 -2.07 -19.06
CA ASP A 34 1.26 -2.01 -20.27
C ASP A 34 2.75 -1.71 -20.00
N THR A 35 3.11 -1.34 -18.76
CA THR A 35 4.50 -1.06 -18.39
C THR A 35 5.33 -2.32 -18.41
N THR A 36 6.44 -2.28 -19.12
CA THR A 36 7.32 -3.44 -19.26
C THR A 36 8.28 -3.56 -18.06
N LEU A 37 8.70 -4.80 -17.76
CA LEU A 37 9.74 -5.04 -16.74
C LEU A 37 11.04 -4.28 -17.06
N ARG A 38 11.34 -4.01 -18.33
CA ARG A 38 12.50 -3.23 -18.75
C ARG A 38 12.38 -1.79 -18.25
N GLU A 39 11.26 -1.12 -18.51
CA GLU A 39 11.01 0.26 -18.07
C GLU A 39 11.03 0.37 -16.54
N LEU A 40 10.48 -0.63 -15.85
CA LEU A 40 10.57 -0.80 -14.39
C LEU A 40 12.02 -0.82 -13.88
N LEU A 41 12.88 -1.59 -14.54
CA LEU A 41 14.27 -1.78 -14.12
C LEU A 41 15.21 -0.63 -14.56
N GLU A 42 14.77 0.21 -15.49
CA GLU A 42 15.42 1.43 -15.94
C GLU A 42 14.97 2.67 -15.11
N SER A 43 13.91 2.54 -14.31
CA SER A 43 13.44 3.59 -13.39
C SER A 43 14.42 3.86 -12.24
N GLU A 44 14.22 5.00 -11.56
CA GLU A 44 15.00 5.38 -10.36
C GLU A 44 14.91 4.32 -9.24
N ALA A 45 13.80 3.59 -9.17
CA ALA A 45 13.61 2.49 -8.24
C ALA A 45 14.25 1.16 -8.71
N GLY A 46 14.80 1.09 -9.92
CA GLY A 46 15.27 -0.14 -10.57
C GLY A 46 16.33 -0.90 -9.77
N ALA A 47 17.27 -0.21 -9.13
CA ALA A 47 18.27 -0.85 -8.26
C ALA A 47 17.64 -1.55 -7.05
N THR A 48 16.59 -0.93 -6.48
CA THR A 48 15.87 -1.48 -5.33
C THR A 48 14.92 -2.60 -5.75
N ILE A 49 14.29 -2.50 -6.94
CA ILE A 49 13.45 -3.55 -7.51
C ILE A 49 14.26 -4.83 -7.75
N ARG A 50 15.50 -4.72 -8.25
CA ARG A 50 16.40 -5.88 -8.40
C ARG A 50 16.77 -6.55 -7.07
N ALA A 51 16.69 -5.82 -5.97
CA ALA A 51 16.99 -6.32 -4.63
C ALA A 51 15.75 -6.92 -3.93
N LEU A 52 14.57 -6.89 -4.56
CA LEU A 52 13.37 -7.55 -4.04
C LEU A 52 13.46 -9.06 -4.22
N THR A 53 12.91 -9.80 -3.27
CA THR A 53 12.69 -11.23 -3.39
C THR A 53 11.49 -11.53 -4.30
N LEU A 54 11.45 -12.75 -4.87
CA LEU A 54 10.31 -13.19 -5.68
C LEU A 54 8.98 -13.17 -4.90
N LYS A 55 9.04 -13.36 -3.58
CA LYS A 55 7.87 -13.26 -2.70
C LYS A 55 7.36 -11.81 -2.60
N GLU A 56 8.25 -10.87 -2.35
CA GLU A 56 7.92 -9.43 -2.29
C GLU A 56 7.41 -8.92 -3.65
N LEU A 57 7.99 -9.41 -4.75
CA LEU A 57 7.52 -9.10 -6.10
C LEU A 57 6.13 -9.68 -6.36
N GLY A 58 5.89 -10.94 -5.95
CA GLY A 58 4.60 -11.59 -6.07
C GLY A 58 3.51 -10.93 -5.23
N GLU A 59 3.84 -10.45 -4.02
CA GLU A 59 2.94 -9.65 -3.19
C GLU A 59 2.58 -8.31 -3.87
N ALA A 60 3.57 -7.63 -4.46
CA ALA A 60 3.35 -6.39 -5.21
C ALA A 60 2.46 -6.60 -6.46
N LEU A 61 2.60 -7.74 -7.12
CA LEU A 61 1.81 -8.11 -8.30
C LEU A 61 0.42 -8.68 -7.94
N ALA A 62 0.21 -9.25 -6.75
CA ALA A 62 -1.09 -9.77 -6.33
C ALA A 62 -2.10 -8.65 -6.02
N GLU A 63 -1.63 -7.45 -5.70
CA GLU A 63 -2.45 -6.23 -5.66
C GLU A 63 -2.92 -5.79 -7.07
N VAL A 64 -2.26 -6.27 -8.12
CA VAL A 64 -2.72 -6.16 -9.51
C VAL A 64 -3.60 -7.38 -9.80
N ASP A 65 -4.90 -7.15 -9.83
CA ASP A 65 -5.94 -8.17 -10.04
C ASP A 65 -5.52 -9.25 -11.08
N PRO A 66 -5.45 -10.55 -10.71
CA PRO A 66 -5.13 -11.63 -11.64
C PRO A 66 -6.21 -11.87 -12.72
N GLY A 67 -7.28 -11.08 -12.74
CA GLY A 67 -8.36 -11.13 -13.74
C GLY A 67 -7.98 -10.64 -15.14
N THR A 68 -6.85 -9.95 -15.33
CA THR A 68 -6.40 -9.54 -16.67
C THR A 68 -5.26 -10.43 -17.12
N ILE A 69 -5.58 -11.62 -17.64
CA ILE A 69 -4.65 -12.35 -18.50
C ILE A 69 -4.39 -11.45 -19.70
N PRO A 70 -3.18 -10.89 -19.87
CA PRO A 70 -2.94 -9.97 -20.97
C PRO A 70 -3.01 -10.76 -22.28
N GLU A 71 -3.80 -10.27 -23.23
CA GLU A 71 -3.90 -10.76 -24.62
C GLU A 71 -2.58 -10.58 -25.41
N PHE A 72 -1.43 -10.47 -24.74
CA PHE A 72 -0.11 -10.31 -25.35
C PHE A 72 0.58 -11.64 -25.67
N ALA A 73 0.00 -12.78 -25.27
CA ALA A 73 0.50 -14.10 -25.70
C ALA A 73 0.22 -14.41 -27.19
N ARG A 74 -0.46 -13.52 -27.93
CA ARG A 74 -0.79 -13.75 -29.35
C ARG A 74 -0.62 -12.51 -30.23
N ARG A 75 0.54 -11.85 -30.27
CA ARG A 75 0.92 -11.12 -31.50
C ARG A 75 2.42 -10.88 -31.63
N ARG A 76 2.99 -11.65 -32.56
CA ARG A 76 4.29 -11.43 -33.18
C ARG A 76 4.40 -10.02 -33.78
N ARG A 77 5.56 -9.40 -33.53
CA ARG A 77 6.38 -8.53 -34.40
C ARG A 77 5.68 -7.35 -35.10
N LYS A 78 6.02 -6.13 -34.65
CA LYS A 78 6.67 -5.12 -35.51
C LYS A 78 7.29 -3.99 -34.67
N ARG A 79 8.41 -3.49 -35.19
CA ARG A 79 9.38 -2.53 -34.65
C ARG A 79 8.83 -1.08 -34.58
N PRO A 80 9.58 -0.13 -33.96
CA PRO A 80 9.03 0.92 -33.10
C PRO A 80 8.68 2.20 -33.85
N ARG A 81 7.87 3.05 -33.21
CA ARG A 81 7.74 4.45 -33.58
C ARG A 81 7.99 5.31 -32.35
N ILE A 82 9.09 6.06 -32.42
CA ILE A 82 9.52 7.09 -31.48
C ILE A 82 8.47 8.20 -31.46
N VAL A 83 7.99 8.58 -30.27
CA VAL A 83 7.37 9.88 -30.04
C VAL A 83 7.80 10.36 -28.66
N ALA A 84 8.56 11.45 -28.66
CA ALA A 84 8.90 12.25 -27.49
C ALA A 84 7.72 13.16 -27.09
N VAL A 85 7.88 13.89 -25.99
CA VAL A 85 7.09 15.08 -25.55
C VAL A 85 5.88 14.68 -24.66
N SER A 86 5.71 15.11 -23.41
CA SER A 86 6.26 16.22 -22.64
C SER A 86 6.35 15.87 -21.15
N SER A 87 7.36 16.44 -20.50
CA SER A 87 7.35 16.77 -19.08
C SER A 87 6.09 17.59 -18.73
N ALA A 88 5.29 17.08 -17.80
CA ALA A 88 4.30 17.87 -17.08
C ALA A 88 4.44 17.57 -15.58
N ARG A 89 5.26 18.42 -14.96
CA ARG A 89 5.12 19.01 -13.62
C ARG A 89 4.55 18.13 -12.51
N SER A 90 5.41 17.95 -11.52
CA SER A 90 5.06 17.93 -10.11
C SER A 90 3.91 18.89 -9.81
N ASP A 91 2.81 18.35 -9.29
CA ASP A 91 2.06 19.01 -8.23
C ASP A 91 2.31 18.22 -6.96
N SER A 92 3.03 18.89 -6.08
CA SER A 92 3.38 18.53 -4.70
C SER A 92 2.17 18.71 -3.76
N ASP A 93 2.17 17.95 -2.67
CA ASP A 93 1.58 18.28 -1.36
C ASP A 93 0.11 18.77 -1.33
N ASP A 94 -0.85 17.86 -1.09
CA ASP A 94 -2.09 18.09 -0.30
C ASP A 94 -3.12 16.95 -0.39
N ALA A 95 -2.84 15.87 -1.13
CA ALA A 95 -3.72 14.70 -1.14
C ALA A 95 -3.39 13.79 0.03
N GLU A 96 -4.05 14.02 1.17
CA GLU A 96 -4.13 13.04 2.25
C GLU A 96 -4.39 11.65 1.64
N SER A 97 -3.42 10.73 1.80
CA SER A 97 -3.54 9.39 1.20
C SER A 97 -4.87 8.79 1.64
N ARG A 98 -5.63 8.22 0.71
CA ARG A 98 -7.00 7.72 0.94
C ARG A 98 -7.09 6.86 2.20
N GLU A 99 -6.05 6.10 2.48
CA GLU A 99 -5.87 5.25 3.66
C GLU A 99 -5.76 6.06 4.97
N ALA A 100 -5.05 7.19 4.96
CA ALA A 100 -4.94 8.10 6.10
C ALA A 100 -6.29 8.78 6.43
N ARG A 101 -7.06 9.11 5.39
CA ARG A 101 -8.42 9.63 5.53
C ARG A 101 -9.36 8.58 6.14
N ILE A 102 -9.38 7.36 5.58
CA ILE A 102 -10.19 6.25 6.10
C ILE A 102 -9.80 5.94 7.55
N TYR A 103 -8.51 5.93 7.88
CA TYR A 103 -8.04 5.74 9.25
C TYR A 103 -8.61 6.79 10.21
N ARG A 104 -8.54 8.08 9.84
CA ARG A 104 -9.07 9.17 10.67
C ARG A 104 -10.57 9.05 10.83
N GLU A 105 -11.29 8.79 9.75
CA GLU A 105 -12.75 8.63 9.76
C GLU A 105 -13.19 7.43 10.62
N ILE A 106 -12.45 6.31 10.61
CA ILE A 106 -12.72 5.18 11.52
C ILE A 106 -12.52 5.60 12.98
N MET A 107 -11.37 6.21 13.30
CA MET A 107 -11.05 6.63 14.67
C MET A 107 -12.03 7.67 15.22
N GLU A 108 -12.50 8.58 14.37
CA GLU A 108 -13.55 9.54 14.71
C GLU A 108 -14.90 8.85 14.90
N ALA A 109 -15.25 7.90 14.04
CA ALA A 109 -16.51 7.18 14.13
C ALA A 109 -16.63 6.33 15.42
N VAL A 110 -15.56 5.67 15.87
CA VAL A 110 -15.56 4.82 17.08
C VAL A 110 -15.15 5.55 18.36
N ARG A 111 -14.95 6.88 18.29
CA ARG A 111 -14.56 7.71 19.45
C ARG A 111 -15.63 7.73 20.52
N ASP A 112 -16.88 7.95 20.11
CA ASP A 112 -17.97 8.23 21.04
C ASP A 112 -18.76 6.97 21.41
N GLU A 113 -18.89 6.00 20.48
CA GLU A 113 -19.64 4.76 20.71
C GLU A 113 -19.02 3.55 20.00
N PRO A 114 -19.04 2.34 20.60
CA PRO A 114 -18.66 1.11 19.92
C PRO A 114 -19.58 0.80 18.72
N MET A 115 -19.02 0.80 17.51
CA MET A 115 -19.79 0.62 16.28
C MET A 115 -19.61 -0.78 15.67
N THR A 116 -20.68 -1.34 15.10
CA THR A 116 -20.58 -2.55 14.28
C THR A 116 -20.00 -2.24 12.90
N ILE A 117 -19.48 -3.26 12.21
CA ILE A 117 -18.91 -3.08 10.87
C ILE A 117 -19.90 -2.47 9.87
N GLY A 118 -21.18 -2.84 9.93
CA GLY A 118 -22.20 -2.29 9.04
C GLY A 118 -22.51 -0.82 9.32
N GLN A 119 -22.51 -0.41 10.58
CA GLN A 119 -22.71 0.99 10.96
C GLN A 119 -21.51 1.85 10.54
N LEU A 120 -20.28 1.33 10.67
CA LEU A 120 -19.06 1.99 10.20
C LEU A 120 -19.04 2.12 8.68
N ALA A 121 -19.35 1.04 7.94
CA ALA A 121 -19.43 1.06 6.49
C ALA A 121 -20.43 2.12 5.99
N LYS A 122 -21.58 2.24 6.65
CA LYS A 122 -22.60 3.26 6.32
C LYS A 122 -22.14 4.69 6.61
N LYS A 123 -21.42 4.91 7.73
CA LYS A 123 -20.99 6.25 8.15
C LYS A 123 -19.82 6.79 7.31
N ILE A 124 -18.90 5.90 6.92
CA ILE A 124 -17.67 6.22 6.17
C ILE A 124 -17.88 6.03 4.66
N GLN A 125 -19.00 5.42 4.24
CA GLN A 125 -19.32 5.12 2.83
C GLN A 125 -18.26 4.24 2.15
N VAL A 126 -17.76 3.24 2.89
CA VAL A 126 -16.74 2.29 2.42
C VAL A 126 -17.33 0.90 2.41
N ASP A 127 -16.93 0.08 1.43
CA ASP A 127 -17.40 -1.30 1.32
C ASP A 127 -17.01 -2.14 2.54
N THR A 128 -17.87 -3.11 2.90
CA THR A 128 -17.66 -3.94 4.09
C THR A 128 -16.42 -4.84 3.97
N ILE A 129 -16.06 -5.28 2.76
CA ILE A 129 -14.86 -6.09 2.50
C ILE A 129 -13.61 -5.23 2.71
N GLU A 130 -13.60 -4.02 2.14
CA GLU A 130 -12.49 -3.07 2.30
C GLU A 130 -12.31 -2.68 3.77
N LEU A 131 -13.41 -2.36 4.45
CA LEU A 131 -13.42 -1.99 5.87
C LEU A 131 -12.91 -3.11 6.78
N ARG A 132 -13.17 -4.38 6.45
CA ARG A 132 -12.59 -5.53 7.20
C ARG A 132 -11.07 -5.51 7.17
N GLY A 133 -10.48 -5.16 6.04
CA GLY A 133 -9.02 -5.06 5.89
C GLY A 133 -8.44 -4.01 6.84
N TYR A 134 -9.01 -2.80 6.83
CA TYR A 134 -8.57 -1.72 7.73
C TYR A 134 -8.75 -2.07 9.20
N LEU A 135 -9.91 -2.62 9.58
CA LEU A 135 -10.18 -3.00 10.98
C LEU A 135 -9.26 -4.13 11.46
N ALA A 136 -8.96 -5.11 10.61
CA ALA A 136 -8.00 -6.18 10.93
C ALA A 136 -6.58 -5.63 11.16
N TRP A 137 -6.14 -4.72 10.29
CA TRP A 137 -4.86 -4.02 10.45
C TRP A 137 -4.81 -3.15 11.71
N MET A 138 -5.81 -2.32 11.94
CA MET A 138 -5.89 -1.45 13.13
C MET A 138 -5.93 -2.26 14.44
N LYS A 139 -6.61 -3.41 14.44
CA LYS A 139 -6.62 -4.33 15.58
C LYS A 139 -5.23 -4.93 15.83
N LYS A 140 -4.52 -5.34 14.78
CA LYS A 140 -3.14 -5.84 14.87
C LYS A 140 -2.18 -4.78 15.44
N MET A 141 -2.41 -3.52 15.11
CA MET A 141 -1.63 -2.37 15.60
C MET A 141 -2.05 -1.89 17.01
N GLY A 142 -3.04 -2.53 17.64
CA GLY A 142 -3.56 -2.13 18.94
C GLY A 142 -4.27 -0.77 18.95
N LYS A 143 -4.76 -0.30 17.78
CA LYS A 143 -5.48 0.99 17.66
C LYS A 143 -6.97 0.87 17.94
N ILE A 144 -7.53 -0.32 17.74
CA ILE A 144 -8.93 -0.64 18.03
C ILE A 144 -9.04 -1.99 18.71
N ALA A 145 -10.00 -2.12 19.61
CA ALA A 145 -10.43 -3.37 20.19
C ALA A 145 -11.76 -3.80 19.54
N SER A 146 -11.94 -5.12 19.43
CA SER A 146 -13.21 -5.71 18.99
C SER A 146 -13.85 -6.43 20.16
N SER A 147 -15.10 -6.11 20.50
CA SER A 147 -15.90 -6.80 21.52
C SER A 147 -17.14 -7.45 20.90
N GLY A 148 -17.64 -8.54 21.49
CA GLY A 148 -18.82 -9.25 21.02
C GLY A 148 -18.53 -10.54 20.23
N ARG A 149 -19.59 -11.16 19.69
CA ARG A 149 -19.52 -12.48 19.03
C ARG A 149 -20.19 -12.43 17.65
N ALA A 150 -19.53 -13.01 16.65
CA ALA A 150 -20.03 -13.14 15.28
C ALA A 150 -20.53 -11.82 14.66
N ARG A 151 -21.83 -11.72 14.36
CA ARG A 151 -22.44 -10.55 13.69
C ARG A 151 -22.63 -9.33 14.60
N ALA A 152 -22.46 -9.50 15.91
CA ALA A 152 -22.56 -8.43 16.90
C ALA A 152 -21.18 -7.86 17.31
N THR A 153 -20.15 -8.05 16.47
CA THR A 153 -18.81 -7.52 16.75
C THR A 153 -18.83 -6.00 16.67
N ARG A 154 -18.49 -5.34 17.78
CA ARG A 154 -18.38 -3.89 17.91
C ARG A 154 -16.91 -3.50 18.00
N TYR A 155 -16.55 -2.43 17.32
CA TYR A 155 -15.20 -1.86 17.30
C TYR A 155 -15.19 -0.59 18.13
N GLN A 156 -14.20 -0.47 18.99
CA GLN A 156 -14.01 0.66 19.90
C GLN A 156 -12.53 0.95 20.07
N ILE A 157 -12.21 2.13 20.57
CA ILE A 157 -10.84 2.45 21.01
C ILE A 157 -10.52 1.55 22.24
N PRO A 158 -9.33 0.93 22.33
CA PRO A 158 -8.97 0.12 23.48
C PRO A 158 -8.99 0.98 24.76
N PRO A 159 -9.51 0.48 25.88
CA PRO A 159 -9.29 1.12 27.17
C PRO A 159 -7.79 1.11 27.45
N HIS A 160 -7.22 2.29 27.73
CA HIS A 160 -5.84 2.43 28.20
C HIS A 160 -5.66 1.86 29.60
#